data_AF-A0A0H3CTK8-F1
#
_entry.id   AF-A0A0H3CTK8-F1
#
_cell.length_a   1.000
_cell.length_b   1.000
_cell.length_c   1.000
_cell.angle_alpha   90.00
_cell.angle_beta   90.00
_cell.angle_gamma   90.00
#
_symmetry.space_group_name_H-M   'P 1'
#
loop_
_entity.id
_entity.type
_entity.pdbx_description
1 polymer ?
#
loop_
_entity_poly.entity_id
_entity_poly.type
_entity_poly.pdbx_seq_one_letter_code
_entity_poly.pdbx_strand_id
1 'polypeptide(L)' 'MSQANEIIQPLQDAVDLGISTEKEASLLQLWKRYRVNLNRVDTSLAPDIDWPEPPED' A
#
# COMPACT_ATOMS: atom_id res chain seq x y z
N MET A 1 -9.28 1.13 5.22
CA MET A 1 -8.69 -0.20 4.90
C MET A 1 -9.06 -0.73 3.50
N SER A 2 -10.16 -0.29 2.86
CA SER A 2 -10.59 -0.78 1.53
C SER A 2 -9.68 -0.31 0.37
N GLN A 3 -9.40 1.00 0.29
CA GLN A 3 -8.70 1.63 -0.84
C GLN A 3 -7.33 1.02 -1.17
N ALA A 4 -6.50 0.73 -0.15
CA ALA A 4 -5.18 0.15 -0.39
C ALA A 4 -5.28 -1.25 -1.02
N ASN A 5 -6.26 -2.06 -0.61
CA ASN A 5 -6.46 -3.38 -1.21
C ASN A 5 -7.03 -3.28 -2.64
N GLU A 6 -7.91 -2.31 -2.90
CA GLU A 6 -8.47 -2.04 -4.23
C GLU A 6 -7.39 -1.65 -5.24
N ILE A 7 -6.31 -0.98 -4.80
CA ILE A 7 -5.18 -0.62 -5.66
C ILE A 7 -4.14 -1.76 -5.74
N ILE A 8 -3.89 -2.46 -4.63
CA ILE A 8 -2.95 -3.59 -4.60
C ILE A 8 -3.41 -4.73 -5.50
N GLN A 9 -4.70 -5.04 -5.58
CA GLN A 9 -5.22 -6.16 -6.38
C GLN A 9 -4.84 -6.07 -7.86
N PRO A 10 -5.20 -5.01 -8.63
CA PRO A 10 -4.85 -4.93 -10.04
C PRO A 10 -3.33 -4.88 -10.28
N LEU A 11 -2.57 -4.22 -9.40
CA LEU A 11 -1.10 -4.19 -9.48
C LEU A 11 -0.49 -5.57 -9.25
N GLN A 12 -1.05 -6.33 -8.29
CA GLN A 12 -0.66 -7.70 -8.01
C GLN A 12 -1.01 -8.61 -9.19
N ASP A 13 -2.20 -8.48 -9.77
CA ASP A 13 -2.63 -9.24 -10.94
C ASP A 13 -1.69 -8.99 -12.12
N ALA A 14 -1.31 -7.73 -12.37
CA ALA A 14 -0.36 -7.38 -13.43
C ALA A 14 1.02 -8.01 -13.20
N VAL A 15 1.50 -8.04 -11.96
CA VAL A 15 2.77 -8.71 -11.60
C VAL A 15 2.67 -10.22 -11.75
N ASP A 16 1.57 -10.82 -11.29
CA ASP A 16 1.33 -12.26 -11.34
C ASP A 16 1.17 -12.77 -12.78
N LEU A 17 0.57 -11.95 -13.65
CA LEU A 17 0.45 -12.19 -15.08
C LEU A 17 1.73 -11.85 -15.87
N GLY A 18 2.74 -11.27 -15.21
CA GLY A 18 4.00 -10.87 -15.85
C GLY A 18 3.86 -9.72 -16.84
N ILE A 19 2.78 -8.94 -16.76
CA ILE A 19 2.49 -7.79 -17.63
C ILE A 19 2.74 -6.45 -16.95
N SER A 20 3.17 -6.44 -15.69
CA SER A 20 3.46 -5.21 -14.95
C SER A 20 4.66 -4.47 -15.52
N THR A 21 4.53 -3.15 -15.59
CA THR A 21 5.64 -2.22 -15.77
C THR A 21 6.49 -2.11 -14.49
N GLU A 22 7.73 -1.62 -14.61
CA GLU A 22 8.59 -1.33 -13.46
C GLU A 22 7.96 -0.32 -12.49
N LYS A 23 7.17 0.62 -13.04
CA LYS A 23 6.40 1.59 -12.24
C LYS A 23 5.34 0.88 -11.39
N GLU A 24 4.54 0.01 -12.00
CA GLU A 24 3.50 -0.75 -11.28
C GLU A 24 4.09 -1.68 -10.21
N ALA A 25 5.19 -2.36 -10.51
CA ALA A 25 5.89 -3.20 -9.54
C ALA A 25 6.41 -2.38 -8.34
N SER A 26 6.95 -1.19 -8.60
CA SER A 26 7.40 -0.26 -7.55
C SER A 26 6.22 0.27 -6.73
N LEU A 27 5.13 0.62 -7.39
CA LEU A 27 3.91 1.10 -6.76
C LEU A 27 3.28 0.01 -5.88
N LEU A 28 3.26 -1.25 -6.33
CA LEU A 28 2.81 -2.40 -5.54
C LEU A 28 3.61 -2.56 -4.25
N GLN A 29 4.94 -2.37 -4.30
CA GLN A 29 5.79 -2.42 -3.12
C GLN A 29 5.47 -1.30 -2.14
N LEU A 30 5.25 -0.07 -2.63
CA LEU A 30 4.87 1.07 -1.81
C LEU A 30 3.51 0.84 -1.12
N TRP A 31 2.50 0.38 -1.86
CA TRP A 31 1.18 0.09 -1.30
C TRP A 31 1.20 -1.05 -0.28
N LYS A 32 1.98 -2.12 -0.53
CA LYS A 32 2.17 -3.21 0.44
C LYS A 32 2.82 -2.69 1.74
N ARG A 33 3.84 -1.84 1.63
CA ARG A 33 4.50 -1.21 2.79
C ARG A 33 3.53 -0.31 3.56
N TYR A 34 2.79 0.55 2.85
CA TYR A 34 1.75 1.39 3.42
C TYR A 34 0.72 0.57 4.21
N ARG A 35 0.17 -0.48 3.60
CA ARG A 35 -0.82 -1.36 4.25
C ARG A 35 -0.27 -2.02 5.51
N VAL A 36 0.98 -2.47 5.48
CA VAL A 36 1.63 -3.10 6.65
C VAL A 36 1.89 -2.06 7.75
N ASN A 37 2.37 -0.87 7.40
CA ASN A 37 2.59 0.21 8.35
C ASN A 37 1.27 0.63 9.00
N LEU A 38 0.21 0.78 8.22
CA LEU A 38 -1.11 1.16 8.72
C LEU A 38 -1.71 0.11 9.68
N ASN A 39 -1.43 -1.19 9.46
CA ASN A 39 -1.80 -2.24 10.42
C ASN A 39 -0.93 -2.24 11.69
N ARG A 40 0.25 -1.64 11.65
CA ARG A 40 1.21 -1.56 12.76
C ARG A 40 1.14 -0.25 13.53
N VAL A 41 0.36 0.74 13.06
CA VAL A 41 0.15 2.00 13.76
C VAL A 41 -0.41 1.68 15.15
N ASP A 42 0.30 2.14 16.18
CA ASP A 42 -0.15 2.03 17.56
C ASP A 42 -1.19 3.10 17.84
N THR A 43 -2.46 2.70 17.92
CA THR A 43 -3.58 3.60 18.14
C THR A 43 -3.67 4.13 19.57
N SER A 44 -2.82 3.63 20.49
CA SER A 44 -2.75 4.12 21.88
C SER A 44 -2.05 5.47 22.01
N LEU A 45 -1.31 5.91 20.98
CA LEU A 45 -0.62 7.19 20.93
C LEU A 45 -1.55 8.38 20.60
N ALA A 46 -2.86 8.15 20.49
CA ALA A 46 -3.82 9.22 20.24
C ALA A 46 -3.74 10.31 21.32
N PRO A 47 -3.71 11.61 20.94
CA PRO A 47 -3.98 12.16 19.61
C PRO A 47 -2.75 12.32 18.67
N ASP A 48 -1.52 12.16 19.15
CA ASP A 48 -0.27 12.29 18.37
C ASP A 48 0.10 10.98 17.66
N ILE A 49 -0.79 10.52 16.78
CA ILE A 49 -0.52 9.36 15.92
C ILE A 49 0.02 9.83 14.57
N ASP A 50 1.24 9.43 14.24
CA ASP A 50 1.80 9.54 12.89
C ASP A 50 1.19 8.48 11.98
N TRP A 51 0.14 8.87 11.26
CA TRP A 51 -0.43 8.02 10.22
C TRP A 51 0.51 7.99 9.00
N PRO A 52 0.82 6.81 8.44
CA PRO A 52 1.57 6.75 7.19
C PRO A 52 0.74 7.41 6.08
N GLU A 53 1.41 8.01 5.09
CA GLU A 53 0.76 8.62 3.93
C GLU A 53 0.58 7.59 2.79
N PRO A 54 -0.54 7.64 2.05
CA PRO A 54 -0.74 6.78 0.90
C PRO A 54 0.27 7.12 -0.22
N PRO A 55 0.79 6.12 -0.95
CA PRO A 55 1.62 6.37 -2.12
C PRO A 55 0.84 7.13 -3.19
N GLU A 56 1.50 8.08 -3.86
CA GLU A 56 0.96 8.76 -5.04
C GLU A 56 1.30 7.97 -6.32
N ASP A 57 0.36 7.99 -7.29
CA ASP A 57 0.44 7.32 -8.59
C ASP A 57 1.27 8.08 -9.63
#